data_AF-A0A3B8RMK4-F1
#
_entry.id   AF-A0A3B8RMK4-F1
#
_cell.length_a   1.000
_cell.length_b   1.000
_cell.length_c   1.000
_cell.angle_alpha   90.00
_cell.angle_beta   90.00
_cell.angle_gamma   90.00
#
_symmetry.space_group_name_H-M   'P 1'
#
loop_
_entity.id
_entity.type
_entity.pdbx_description
1 polymer ?
#
loop_
_entity_poly.entity_id
_entity_poly.type
_entity_poly.pdbx_seq_one_letter_code
_entity_poly.pdbx_strand_id
1 'polypeptide(L)'
;AIIVHEKCREIGASAVLNLEFEDLQYALEISPKKFRGLSHREWGDATDVYPFLMETSNPIQGRLRGKTNSILITDGLDDQYERAVRTKSFRISYELAGEPLSLRVGRHIQGIKAILDSYNEYSNDKKIVYENIPSYDDLVENGVGSYLR
;
A
#
# COMPACT_ATOMS: atom_id res chain seq x y z
N ALA A 1 4.22 1.45 -0.71
CA ALA A 1 4.60 2.71 -1.38
C ALA A 1 3.37 3.31 -2.06
N ILE A 2 3.40 4.62 -2.29
CA ILE A 2 2.42 5.34 -3.11
C ILE A 2 3.19 5.89 -4.31
N ILE A 3 2.81 5.44 -5.50
CA ILE A 3 3.40 5.85 -6.77
C ILE A 3 2.40 6.74 -7.49
N VAL A 4 2.82 7.95 -7.83
CA VAL A 4 1.94 8.98 -8.39
C VAL A 4 2.38 9.42 -9.77
N HIS A 5 1.40 9.65 -10.64
CA HIS A 5 1.59 10.46 -11.83
C HIS A 5 1.88 11.91 -11.43
N GLU A 6 2.61 12.68 -12.25
CA GLU A 6 3.01 14.06 -11.90
C GLU A 6 1.82 14.99 -11.62
N LYS A 7 0.67 14.74 -12.27
CA LYS A 7 -0.62 15.42 -12.01
C LYS A 7 -1.10 15.32 -10.56
N CYS A 8 -0.67 14.27 -9.85
CA CYS A 8 -1.12 13.90 -8.51
C CYS A 8 -0.07 14.14 -7.44
N ARG A 9 1.04 14.82 -7.77
CA ARG A 9 2.18 15.00 -6.85
C ARG A 9 1.77 15.64 -5.53
N GLU A 10 1.02 16.75 -5.59
CA GLU A 10 0.64 17.49 -4.37
C GLU A 10 -0.31 16.66 -3.49
N ILE A 11 -1.28 15.97 -4.10
CA ILE A 11 -2.19 15.06 -3.38
C ILE A 11 -1.40 13.92 -2.72
N GLY A 12 -0.49 13.28 -3.47
CA GLY A 12 0.33 12.19 -2.94
C GLY A 12 1.27 12.63 -1.82
N ALA A 13 1.84 13.83 -1.91
CA ALA A 13 2.69 14.40 -0.87
C ALA A 13 1.91 14.70 0.42
N SER A 14 0.73 15.33 0.31
CA SER A 14 -0.16 15.56 1.45
C SER A 14 -0.58 14.22 2.09
N ALA A 15 -0.95 13.23 1.27
CA ALA A 15 -1.39 11.93 1.77
C ALA A 15 -0.28 11.20 2.54
N VAL A 16 0.96 11.18 2.03
CA VAL A 16 2.09 10.56 2.72
C VAL A 16 2.42 11.28 4.03
N LEU A 17 2.37 12.62 4.05
CA LEU A 17 2.55 13.39 5.28
C LEU A 17 1.47 13.07 6.33
N ASN A 18 0.21 12.97 5.91
CA ASN A 18 -0.90 12.60 6.80
C ASN A 18 -0.72 11.19 7.38
N LEU A 19 -0.25 10.24 6.57
CA LEU A 19 0.06 8.88 7.04
C LEU A 19 1.24 8.85 8.03
N GLU A 20 2.24 9.71 7.86
CA GLU A 20 3.34 9.83 8.82
C GLU A 20 2.86 10.34 10.19
N PHE A 21 1.87 11.23 10.25
CA PHE A 21 1.24 11.63 11.53
C PHE A 21 0.48 10.50 12.22
N GLU A 22 0.13 9.44 11.50
CA GLU A 22 -0.47 8.20 12.01
C GLU A 22 0.56 7.09 12.24
N ASP A 23 1.85 7.42 12.27
CA ASP A 23 2.98 6.48 12.42
C ASP A 23 3.06 5.42 11.30
N LEU A 24 2.41 5.67 10.15
CA LEU A 24 2.46 4.78 8.99
C LEU A 24 3.38 5.36 7.92
N GLN A 25 4.60 4.83 7.84
CA GLN A 25 5.59 5.30 6.87
C GLN A 25 5.32 4.77 5.45
N TYR A 26 5.23 5.65 4.44
CA TYR A 26 5.12 5.30 3.03
C TYR A 26 6.19 5.98 2.20
N ALA A 27 6.84 5.23 1.32
CA ALA A 27 7.62 5.84 0.24
C ALA A 27 6.68 6.49 -0.78
N LEU A 28 6.95 7.76 -1.11
CA LEU A 28 6.35 8.47 -2.23
C LEU A 28 7.26 8.39 -3.45
N GLU A 29 6.77 7.87 -4.55
CA GLU A 29 7.53 7.79 -5.81
C GLU A 29 6.77 8.45 -6.96
N ILE A 30 7.52 9.10 -7.85
CA ILE A 30 6.95 9.64 -9.09
C ILE A 30 7.09 8.61 -10.20
N SER A 31 5.97 8.28 -10.84
CA SER A 31 5.93 7.40 -12.01
C SER A 31 6.74 8.00 -13.17
N PRO A 32 7.84 7.35 -13.62
CA PRO A 32 8.69 7.93 -14.66
C PRO A 32 7.96 8.06 -16.01
N LYS A 33 8.06 9.23 -16.65
CA LYS A 33 7.35 9.54 -17.92
C LYS A 33 7.57 8.54 -19.06
N LYS A 34 8.76 7.92 -19.11
CA LYS A 34 9.12 6.96 -20.17
C LYS A 34 8.75 5.51 -19.81
N PHE A 35 8.26 5.25 -18.60
CA PHE A 35 7.97 3.89 -18.14
C PHE A 35 6.53 3.49 -18.46
N ARG A 36 6.31 3.21 -19.75
CA ARG A 36 5.02 2.89 -20.35
C ARG A 36 4.58 1.45 -20.05
N GLY A 37 3.29 1.19 -20.19
CA GLY A 37 2.66 -0.12 -19.96
C GLY A 37 2.04 -0.30 -18.57
N LEU A 38 2.07 0.74 -17.73
CA LEU A 38 1.43 0.74 -16.39
C LEU A 38 0.12 1.52 -16.43
N SER A 39 -0.97 0.95 -15.92
CA SER A 39 -2.31 1.59 -15.99
C SER A 39 -2.32 3.02 -15.45
N HIS A 40 -1.73 3.27 -14.27
CA HIS A 40 -1.69 4.61 -13.68
C HIS A 40 -0.89 5.62 -14.52
N ARG A 41 0.17 5.17 -15.22
CA ARG A 41 0.95 6.01 -16.14
C ARG A 41 0.14 6.33 -17.39
N GLU A 42 -0.38 5.30 -18.05
CA GLU A 42 -1.12 5.42 -19.31
C GLU A 42 -2.40 6.25 -19.15
N TRP A 43 -3.17 6.02 -18.09
CA TRP A 43 -4.39 6.78 -17.83
C TRP A 43 -4.09 8.24 -17.49
N GLY A 44 -3.04 8.51 -16.74
CA GLY A 44 -2.64 9.88 -16.43
C GLY A 44 -2.18 10.66 -17.66
N ASP A 45 -1.54 9.99 -18.62
CA ASP A 45 -1.15 10.60 -19.89
C ASP A 45 -2.35 10.82 -20.84
N ALA A 46 -3.26 9.85 -20.91
CA ALA A 46 -4.32 9.81 -21.92
C ALA A 46 -5.64 10.45 -21.47
N THR A 47 -5.82 10.75 -20.19
CA THR A 47 -7.10 11.21 -19.63
C THR A 47 -6.92 12.26 -18.54
N ASP A 48 -8.04 12.82 -18.07
CA ASP A 48 -8.08 13.80 -16.96
C ASP A 48 -8.24 13.16 -15.58
N VAL A 49 -8.05 11.84 -15.46
CA VAL A 49 -8.09 11.18 -14.15
C VAL A 49 -6.90 11.58 -13.28
N TYR A 50 -7.03 11.38 -11.98
CA TYR A 50 -5.94 11.47 -11.00
C TYR A 50 -5.49 10.06 -10.62
N PRO A 51 -4.49 9.48 -11.30
CA PRO A 51 -4.13 8.09 -11.08
C PRO A 51 -3.09 7.94 -9.97
N PHE A 52 -3.32 6.95 -9.11
CA PHE A 52 -2.41 6.50 -8.07
C PHE A 52 -2.17 5.00 -8.25
N LEU A 53 -0.95 4.55 -7.97
CA LEU A 53 -0.65 3.15 -7.74
C LEU A 53 -0.19 3.00 -6.30
N MET A 54 -0.73 2.00 -5.62
CA MET A 54 -0.31 1.64 -4.28
C MET A 54 0.15 0.20 -4.27
N GLU A 55 1.14 -0.07 -3.45
CA GLU A 55 1.57 -1.42 -3.15
C GLU A 55 1.98 -1.55 -1.69
N THR A 56 1.85 -2.78 -1.20
CA THR A 56 2.38 -3.22 0.09
C THR A 56 3.33 -4.38 -0.15
N SER A 57 4.19 -4.66 0.84
CA SER A 57 4.96 -5.90 0.89
C SER A 57 4.01 -7.08 0.61
N ASN A 58 4.37 -8.00 -0.28
CA ASN A 58 3.58 -9.20 -0.50
C ASN A 58 4.48 -10.43 -0.56
N PRO A 59 4.65 -11.15 0.57
CA PRO A 59 5.54 -12.30 0.66
C PRO A 59 5.30 -13.36 -0.42
N ILE A 60 4.06 -13.55 -0.89
CA ILE A 60 3.74 -14.54 -1.92
C ILE A 60 4.29 -14.16 -3.30
N GLN A 61 4.67 -12.90 -3.52
CA GLN A 61 5.19 -12.41 -4.80
C GLN A 61 6.72 -12.32 -4.80
N GLY A 62 7.36 -12.41 -3.63
CA GLY A 62 8.81 -12.29 -3.54
C GLY A 62 9.54 -13.52 -4.11
N ARG A 63 10.73 -13.26 -4.64
CA ARG A 63 11.59 -14.23 -5.35
C ARG A 63 12.12 -15.35 -4.45
N LEU A 64 12.30 -15.06 -3.15
CA LEU A 64 12.92 -15.99 -2.22
C LEU A 64 11.91 -16.88 -1.48
N ARG A 65 10.60 -16.71 -1.69
CA ARG A 65 9.58 -17.49 -0.99
C ARG A 65 9.78 -18.99 -1.19
N GLY A 66 9.44 -19.75 -0.15
CA GLY A 66 9.27 -21.20 -0.22
C GLY A 66 7.94 -21.60 -0.87
N LYS A 67 7.36 -22.68 -0.35
CA LYS A 67 6.12 -23.24 -0.88
C LYS A 67 4.94 -22.33 -0.56
N THR A 68 4.15 -21.96 -1.57
CA THR A 68 2.90 -21.24 -1.36
C THR A 68 1.92 -22.09 -0.55
N ASN A 69 1.49 -21.54 0.59
CA ASN A 69 0.51 -22.13 1.50
C ASN A 69 -0.33 -21.02 2.16
N SER A 70 -1.33 -21.40 2.94
CA SER A 70 -2.21 -20.44 3.62
C SER A 70 -1.45 -19.54 4.60
N ILE A 71 -0.50 -20.08 5.38
CA ILE A 71 0.29 -19.34 6.37
C ILE A 71 1.08 -18.20 5.71
N LEU A 72 1.72 -18.46 4.56
CA LEU A 72 2.41 -17.43 3.79
C LEU A 72 1.43 -16.36 3.26
N ILE A 73 0.23 -16.76 2.88
CA ILE A 73 -0.79 -15.84 2.34
C ILE A 73 -1.40 -14.98 3.46
N THR A 74 -1.72 -15.56 4.62
CA THR A 74 -2.44 -14.88 5.70
C THR A 74 -1.50 -14.19 6.67
N ASP A 75 -0.42 -14.84 7.07
CA ASP A 75 0.48 -14.36 8.13
C ASP A 75 1.77 -13.78 7.55
N GLY A 76 2.04 -14.06 6.26
CA GLY A 76 3.25 -13.60 5.59
C GLY A 76 4.52 -14.34 6.01
N LEU A 77 4.38 -15.48 6.71
CA LEU A 77 5.49 -16.25 7.27
C LEU A 77 6.06 -17.26 6.25
N ASP A 78 7.39 -17.30 6.12
CA ASP A 78 8.10 -18.28 5.29
C ASP A 78 9.52 -18.60 5.83
N ASP A 79 9.86 -19.88 5.88
CA ASP A 79 11.18 -20.36 6.33
C ASP A 79 12.34 -19.84 5.44
N GLN A 80 12.13 -19.65 4.13
CA GLN A 80 13.19 -19.14 3.26
C GLN A 80 13.42 -17.65 3.51
N TYR A 81 12.37 -16.89 3.83
CA TYR A 81 12.54 -15.50 4.24
C TYR A 81 13.27 -15.39 5.58
N GLU A 82 12.92 -16.21 6.57
CA GLU A 82 13.66 -16.27 7.83
C GLU A 82 15.16 -16.58 7.58
N ARG A 83 15.45 -17.58 6.76
CA ARG A 83 16.84 -17.93 6.40
C ARG A 83 17.54 -16.76 5.71
N ALA A 84 16.89 -16.11 4.75
CA ALA A 84 17.46 -15.00 3.99
C ALA A 84 17.76 -13.77 4.87
N VAL A 85 16.94 -13.50 5.89
CA VAL A 85 17.22 -12.46 6.90
C VAL A 85 18.46 -12.83 7.72
N ARG A 86 18.52 -14.07 8.24
CA ARG A 86 19.66 -14.54 9.04
C ARG A 86 20.98 -14.53 8.25
N THR A 87 20.94 -14.79 6.95
CA THR A 87 22.12 -14.76 6.06
C THR A 87 22.42 -13.38 5.48
N LYS A 88 21.72 -12.32 5.92
CA LYS A 88 21.84 -10.93 5.40
C LYS A 88 21.73 -10.84 3.88
N SER A 89 20.96 -11.74 3.27
CA SER A 89 20.78 -11.84 1.81
C SER A 89 19.59 -11.02 1.31
N PHE A 90 18.86 -10.38 2.22
CA PHE A 90 17.73 -9.52 1.92
C PHE A 90 18.17 -8.09 1.58
N ARG A 91 17.58 -7.53 0.52
CA ARG A 91 17.70 -6.11 0.15
C ARG A 91 16.64 -5.22 0.81
N ILE A 92 15.61 -5.82 1.41
CA ILE A 92 14.43 -5.17 1.98
C ILE A 92 14.26 -5.68 3.41
N SER A 93 13.71 -4.89 4.34
CA SER A 93 13.38 -5.38 5.68
C SER A 93 12.26 -6.42 5.59
N TYR A 94 12.46 -7.57 6.24
CA TYR A 94 11.43 -8.55 6.52
C TYR A 94 11.48 -8.84 8.02
N GLU A 95 10.35 -8.67 8.70
CA GLU A 95 10.26 -9.00 10.11
C GLU A 95 10.02 -10.49 10.30
N LEU A 96 10.70 -11.09 11.29
CA LEU A 96 10.51 -12.51 11.60
C LEU A 96 9.10 -12.81 12.12
N ALA A 97 8.37 -11.79 12.57
CA ALA A 97 6.96 -11.88 12.93
C ALA A 97 6.03 -12.05 11.70
N GLY A 98 6.56 -11.93 10.49
CA GLY A 98 5.81 -12.03 9.24
C GLY A 98 5.26 -10.69 8.75
N GLU A 99 4.45 -10.77 7.70
CA GLU A 99 3.80 -9.62 7.07
C GLU A 99 2.30 -9.95 6.92
N PRO A 100 1.52 -9.88 8.01
CA PRO A 100 0.14 -10.35 8.03
C PRO A 100 -0.74 -9.65 6.99
N LEU A 101 -1.73 -10.36 6.48
CA LEU A 101 -2.70 -9.84 5.52
C LEU A 101 -3.52 -8.70 6.11
N SER A 102 -3.85 -8.77 7.41
CA SER A 102 -4.50 -7.68 8.14
C SER A 102 -3.71 -6.39 8.09
N LEU A 103 -2.40 -6.45 8.36
CA LEU A 103 -1.50 -5.30 8.26
C LEU A 103 -1.45 -4.75 6.84
N ARG A 104 -1.29 -5.62 5.83
CA ARG A 104 -1.21 -5.19 4.41
C ARG A 104 -2.50 -4.55 3.92
N VAL A 105 -3.65 -5.12 4.27
CA VAL A 105 -4.97 -4.57 3.95
C VAL A 105 -5.21 -3.26 4.71
N GLY A 106 -4.86 -3.20 6.00
CA GLY A 106 -4.95 -1.98 6.81
C GLY A 106 -4.13 -0.85 6.22
N ARG A 107 -2.89 -1.12 5.83
CA ARG A 107 -2.04 -0.14 5.14
C ARG A 107 -2.69 0.35 3.85
N HIS A 108 -3.16 -0.56 3.00
CA HIS A 108 -3.85 -0.16 1.77
C HIS A 108 -5.08 0.71 2.02
N ILE A 109 -5.94 0.33 2.96
CA ILE A 109 -7.15 1.09 3.29
C ILE A 109 -6.79 2.47 3.82
N GLN A 110 -5.85 2.56 4.76
CA GLN A 110 -5.45 3.83 5.34
C GLN A 110 -4.78 4.75 4.32
N GLY A 111 -3.94 4.20 3.43
CA GLY A 111 -3.35 4.98 2.35
C GLY A 111 -4.38 5.47 1.31
N ILE A 112 -5.43 4.69 1.02
CA ILE A 112 -6.54 5.17 0.18
C ILE A 112 -7.28 6.32 0.88
N LYS A 113 -7.61 6.18 2.16
CA LYS A 113 -8.27 7.24 2.94
C LYS A 113 -7.46 8.54 2.90
N ALA A 114 -6.16 8.46 3.18
CA ALA A 114 -5.28 9.62 3.12
C ALA A 114 -5.26 10.27 1.73
N ILE A 115 -5.23 9.49 0.64
CA ILE A 115 -5.32 10.04 -0.73
C ILE A 115 -6.66 10.74 -0.96
N LEU A 116 -7.77 10.17 -0.51
CA LEU A 116 -9.10 10.75 -0.68
C LEU A 116 -9.28 12.03 0.15
N ASP A 117 -8.78 12.04 1.38
CA ASP A 117 -8.84 13.21 2.26
C ASP A 117 -7.98 14.34 1.68
N SER A 118 -6.75 14.05 1.26
CA SER A 118 -5.91 15.03 0.56
C SER A 118 -6.57 15.50 -0.74
N TYR A 119 -7.17 14.61 -1.54
CA TYR A 119 -7.92 15.03 -2.73
C TYR A 119 -9.06 16.00 -2.39
N ASN A 120 -9.79 15.76 -1.31
CA ASN A 120 -10.88 16.62 -0.84
C ASN A 120 -10.43 17.98 -0.31
N GLU A 121 -9.18 18.10 0.16
CA GLU A 121 -8.56 19.37 0.53
C GLU A 121 -8.28 20.24 -0.70
N TYR A 122 -7.86 19.63 -1.81
CA TYR A 122 -7.57 20.33 -3.07
C TYR A 122 -8.80 20.51 -3.98
N SER A 123 -9.86 19.74 -3.78
CA SER A 123 -11.07 19.74 -4.62
C SER A 123 -12.25 20.45 -3.94
N ASN A 124 -12.66 21.60 -4.49
CA ASN A 124 -13.74 22.41 -3.89
C ASN A 124 -15.17 21.91 -4.21
N ASP A 125 -15.38 21.26 -5.36
CA ASP A 125 -16.75 20.96 -5.85
C ASP A 125 -17.12 19.46 -5.87
N LYS A 126 -16.13 18.56 -5.87
CA LYS A 126 -16.37 17.11 -6.04
C LYS A 126 -15.72 16.29 -4.93
N LYS A 127 -16.14 16.53 -3.68
CA LYS A 127 -15.60 15.77 -2.55
C LYS A 127 -16.07 14.31 -2.58
N ILE A 128 -15.16 13.39 -2.28
CA ILE A 128 -15.42 11.97 -2.13
C ILE A 128 -15.67 11.70 -0.65
N VAL A 129 -16.87 11.26 -0.30
CA VAL A 129 -17.23 10.89 1.06
C VAL A 129 -17.26 9.37 1.17
N TYR A 130 -16.70 8.84 2.26
CA TYR A 130 -16.70 7.42 2.57
C TYR A 130 -17.10 7.22 4.04
N GLU A 131 -17.76 6.12 4.33
CA GLU A 131 -18.26 5.77 5.67
C GLU A 131 -18.10 4.26 5.90
N ASN A 132 -18.18 3.83 7.16
CA ASN A 132 -18.12 2.42 7.55
C ASN A 132 -16.85 1.70 7.07
N ILE A 133 -15.72 2.42 7.00
CA ILE A 133 -14.40 1.86 6.68
C ILE A 133 -13.66 1.60 8.00
N PRO A 134 -13.16 0.36 8.25
CA PRO A 134 -12.41 0.07 9.47
C PRO A 134 -11.09 0.85 9.52
N SER A 135 -10.63 1.14 10.74
CA SER A 135 -9.30 1.74 10.93
C SER A 135 -8.18 0.72 10.70
N TYR A 136 -6.94 1.21 10.61
CA TYR A 136 -5.76 0.36 10.57
C TYR A 136 -5.72 -0.59 11.79
N ASP A 137 -5.92 -0.04 12.99
CA ASP A 137 -5.91 -0.81 14.24
C ASP A 137 -7.04 -1.84 14.27
N ASP A 138 -8.25 -1.46 13.86
CA ASP A 138 -9.38 -2.40 13.78
C ASP A 138 -9.10 -3.60 12.88
N LEU A 139 -8.34 -3.41 11.79
CA LEU A 139 -7.97 -4.48 10.87
C LEU A 139 -6.86 -5.36 11.42
N VAL A 140 -5.86 -4.74 12.07
CA VAL A 140 -4.76 -5.46 12.72
C VAL A 140 -5.27 -6.32 13.87
N GLU A 141 -6.18 -5.78 14.69
CA GLU A 141 -6.74 -6.47 15.86
C GLU A 141 -7.79 -7.53 15.48
N ASN A 142 -8.78 -7.18 14.66
CA ASN A 142 -9.90 -8.07 14.37
C ASN A 142 -9.66 -9.01 13.19
N GLY A 143 -8.60 -8.77 12.41
CA GLY A 143 -8.31 -9.49 11.17
C GLY A 143 -9.28 -9.15 10.02
N VAL A 144 -8.83 -9.37 8.79
CA VAL A 144 -9.61 -9.06 7.57
C VAL A 144 -10.91 -9.85 7.49
N GLY A 145 -10.90 -11.10 7.98
CA GLY A 145 -12.05 -12.01 7.91
C GLY A 145 -13.31 -11.47 8.58
N SER A 146 -13.16 -10.64 9.62
CA SER A 146 -14.29 -10.00 10.34
C SER A 146 -15.13 -9.06 9.46
N TYR A 147 -14.60 -8.67 8.30
CA TYR A 147 -15.22 -7.73 7.37
C TYR A 147 -15.67 -8.38 6.04
N LEU A 148 -15.42 -9.68 5.86
CA LEU A 148 -15.82 -10.43 4.67
C LEU A 148 -17.08 -11.24 5.00
N ARG A 149 -18.23 -10.77 4.52
CA ARG A 149 -19.52 -11.49 4.60
C ARG A 149 -19.77 -12.32 3.35
#